data_AF-A0A0S3TTI1-F1
#
_entry.id   AF-A0A0S3TTI1-F1
#
_cell.length_a   1.000
_cell.length_b   1.000
_cell.length_c   1.000
_cell.angle_alpha   90.00
_cell.angle_beta   90.00
_cell.angle_gamma   90.00
#
_symmetry.space_group_name_H-M   'P 1'
#
loop_
_entity.id
_entity.type
_entity.pdbx_description
1 polymer ?
#
loop_
_entity_poly.entity_id
_entity_poly.type
_entity_poly.pdbx_seq_one_letter_code
_entity_poly.pdbx_strand_id
1 'polypeptide(L)'
;MQALSKLFEESTTDIYVVRRDGSTTPNSHITAIAPSTYSSLVQGYTASVLPVYSKFFYQKWAKGSVPIAPPYIRDHLWFYVEKKTLDQKKVVKAIATIQQWIDTGISMELLFNLNAGIYFPDKPERCLTEIA
;
A
#
# COMPACT_ATOMS: atom_id res chain seq x y z
N MET A 1 25.93 6.04 29.71
CA MET A 1 25.48 6.08 28.30
C MET A 1 25.58 4.71 27.59
N GLN A 2 25.64 3.58 28.31
CA GLN A 2 25.84 2.23 27.73
C GLN A 2 24.66 1.26 27.92
N ALA A 3 23.68 1.61 28.78
CA ALA A 3 22.52 0.74 29.06
C ALA A 3 21.38 0.91 28.05
N LEU A 4 21.21 2.12 27.49
CA LEU A 4 20.12 2.43 26.56
C LEU A 4 20.36 1.84 25.16
N SER A 5 21.62 1.67 24.76
CA SER A 5 21.96 1.07 23.46
C SER A 5 21.74 -0.44 23.44
N LYS A 6 22.00 -1.15 24.55
CA LYS A 6 21.74 -2.60 24.67
C LYS A 6 20.25 -2.94 24.58
N LEU A 7 19.38 -2.11 25.16
CA LEU A 7 17.93 -2.32 25.10
C LEU A 7 17.35 -2.11 23.69
N PHE A 8 18.00 -1.29 22.86
CA PHE A 8 17.59 -1.05 21.47
C PHE A 8 18.10 -2.14 20.51
N GLU A 9 19.20 -2.79 20.87
CA GLU A 9 19.83 -3.86 20.08
C GLU A 9 19.20 -5.23 20.38
N GLU A 10 18.75 -5.48 21.62
CA GLU A 10 18.00 -6.69 22.01
C GLU A 10 16.58 -6.78 21.44
N SER A 11 15.96 -5.67 21.00
CA SER A 11 14.60 -5.72 20.45
C SER A 11 14.53 -6.14 18.97
N THR A 12 15.69 -6.35 18.32
CA THR A 12 15.78 -6.61 16.88
C THR A 12 16.02 -8.07 16.51
N THR A 13 16.16 -8.99 17.49
CA THR A 13 16.63 -10.37 17.21
C THR A 13 15.62 -11.47 17.51
N ASP A 14 14.49 -11.19 18.17
CA ASP A 14 13.46 -12.20 18.47
C ASP A 14 12.29 -12.18 17.48
N ILE A 15 12.60 -12.23 16.18
CA ILE A 15 11.63 -12.66 15.15
C ILE A 15 12.09 -13.99 14.58
N TYR A 16 12.36 -14.95 15.47
CA TYR A 16 12.01 -16.30 15.12
C TYR A 16 10.48 -16.38 15.16
N VAL A 17 9.86 -16.98 14.15
CA VAL A 17 8.44 -17.37 14.23
C VAL A 17 8.34 -18.50 15.26
N VAL A 18 8.53 -18.15 16.53
CA VAL A 18 8.40 -18.98 17.69
C VAL A 18 7.28 -18.33 18.46
N ARG A 19 6.14 -19.03 18.54
CA ARG A 19 5.11 -18.64 19.49
C ARG A 19 5.79 -18.57 20.86
N ARG A 20 5.41 -17.59 21.70
CA ARG A 20 5.92 -17.45 23.09
C ARG A 20 5.84 -18.73 23.93
N ASP A 21 5.09 -19.74 23.48
CA ASP A 21 4.92 -21.06 24.10
C ASP A 21 5.96 -22.12 23.66
N GLY A 22 6.90 -21.79 22.74
CA GLY A 22 7.89 -22.72 22.21
C GLY A 22 7.40 -23.62 21.08
N SER A 23 6.15 -23.47 20.61
CA SER A 23 5.63 -24.23 19.47
C SER A 23 5.94 -23.54 18.13
N THR A 24 6.27 -24.36 17.12
CA THR A 24 6.52 -23.90 15.75
C THR A 24 5.22 -23.74 14.98
N THR A 25 5.17 -22.77 14.08
CA THR A 25 4.03 -22.63 13.16
C THR A 25 4.06 -23.77 12.13
N PRO A 26 2.95 -24.51 11.94
CA PRO A 26 2.91 -25.63 10.98
C PRO A 26 2.86 -25.17 9.52
N ASN A 27 2.64 -23.88 9.27
CA ASN A 27 2.48 -23.32 7.93
C ASN A 27 3.84 -22.90 7.37
N SER A 28 4.10 -23.21 6.10
CA SER A 28 5.30 -22.77 5.39
C SER A 28 5.33 -21.26 5.12
N HIS A 29 4.16 -20.63 5.01
CA HIS A 29 3.96 -19.19 4.84
C HIS A 29 2.79 -18.73 5.73
N ILE A 30 2.87 -17.51 6.23
CA ILE A 30 1.97 -16.97 7.28
C ILE A 30 1.31 -15.67 6.82
N THR A 31 2.02 -14.82 6.07
CA THR A 31 1.58 -13.46 5.77
C THR A 31 1.61 -13.14 4.28
N ALA A 32 0.51 -12.57 3.79
CA ALA A 32 0.42 -12.03 2.45
C ALA A 32 -0.59 -10.89 2.44
N ILE A 33 -0.36 -9.88 1.61
CA ILE A 33 -1.30 -8.77 1.43
C ILE A 33 -1.90 -8.87 0.02
N ALA A 34 -3.13 -9.35 -0.04
CA ALA A 34 -3.92 -9.48 -1.27
C ALA A 34 -4.66 -8.17 -1.60
N PRO A 35 -5.08 -7.96 -2.87
CA PRO A 35 -5.97 -6.85 -3.19
C PRO A 35 -7.35 -7.09 -2.55
N SER A 36 -7.91 -6.07 -1.91
CA SER A 36 -9.12 -6.22 -1.09
C SER A 36 -10.30 -5.35 -1.56
N THR A 37 -10.41 -5.06 -2.85
CA THR A 37 -11.41 -4.14 -3.41
C THR A 37 -12.83 -4.38 -2.89
N TYR A 38 -13.37 -5.59 -3.02
CA TYR A 38 -14.74 -5.86 -2.57
C TYR A 38 -14.89 -5.86 -1.04
N SER A 39 -13.99 -6.55 -0.33
CA SER A 39 -14.00 -6.62 1.13
C SER A 39 -13.86 -5.24 1.78
N SER A 40 -13.10 -4.34 1.16
CA SER A 40 -12.90 -2.96 1.61
C SER A 40 -14.17 -2.12 1.52
N LEU A 41 -15.00 -2.36 0.49
CA LEU A 41 -16.29 -1.69 0.35
C LEU A 41 -17.29 -2.13 1.42
N VAL A 42 -17.30 -3.42 1.76
CA VAL A 42 -18.20 -3.97 2.78
C VAL A 42 -17.77 -3.54 4.18
N GLN A 43 -16.47 -3.50 4.44
CA GLN A 43 -15.92 -3.20 5.77
C GLN A 43 -15.63 -1.71 6.02
N GLY A 44 -15.68 -0.86 4.99
CA GLY A 44 -15.50 0.57 5.12
C GLY A 44 -14.05 1.02 5.32
N TYR A 45 -13.10 0.38 4.66
CA TYR A 45 -11.69 0.77 4.67
C TYR A 45 -11.14 0.96 3.24
N THR A 46 -9.93 1.50 3.08
CA THR A 46 -9.30 1.69 1.76
C THR A 46 -8.65 0.40 1.25
N ALA A 47 -8.78 0.08 -0.03
CA ALA A 47 -8.28 -1.18 -0.58
C ALA A 47 -6.75 -1.38 -0.38
N SER A 48 -6.36 -2.53 0.18
CA SER A 48 -4.97 -2.89 0.48
C SER A 48 -4.25 -1.84 1.35
N VAL A 49 -2.91 -1.83 1.27
CA VAL A 49 -2.01 -0.82 1.87
C VAL A 49 -1.64 0.29 0.88
N LEU A 50 -2.32 0.35 -0.27
CA LEU A 50 -2.01 1.29 -1.34
C LEU A 50 -2.74 2.62 -1.14
N PRO A 51 -2.22 3.73 -1.71
CA PRO A 51 -2.94 4.99 -1.76
C PRO A 51 -4.29 4.84 -2.45
N VAL A 52 -5.25 5.69 -2.07
CA VAL A 52 -6.59 5.71 -2.66
C VAL A 52 -6.49 5.98 -4.16
N TYR A 53 -7.21 5.20 -4.97
CA TYR A 53 -7.22 5.37 -6.42
C TYR A 53 -7.79 6.74 -6.84
N SER A 54 -8.99 7.07 -6.34
CA SER A 54 -9.68 8.34 -6.55
C SER A 54 -10.47 8.69 -5.29
N LYS A 55 -10.55 9.98 -4.93
CA LYS A 55 -11.37 10.44 -3.79
C LYS A 55 -12.85 10.17 -3.99
N PHE A 56 -13.29 10.22 -5.25
CA PHE A 56 -14.64 9.90 -5.67
C PHE A 56 -14.57 8.93 -6.85
N PHE A 57 -15.06 7.72 -6.63
CA PHE A 57 -15.10 6.67 -7.63
C PHE A 57 -16.55 6.33 -7.95
N TYR A 58 -16.92 6.26 -9.22
CA TYR A 58 -18.28 5.91 -9.62
C TYR A 58 -18.31 4.49 -10.16
N GLN A 59 -18.93 3.59 -9.40
CA GLN A 59 -19.15 2.22 -9.86
C GLN A 59 -20.44 2.17 -10.69
N LYS A 60 -20.31 1.81 -11.97
CA LYS A 60 -21.47 1.59 -12.85
C LYS A 60 -22.11 0.25 -12.55
N TRP A 61 -23.39 0.28 -12.27
CA TRP A 61 -24.29 -0.87 -12.15
C TRP A 61 -25.36 -0.77 -13.23
N ALA A 62 -26.01 -1.90 -13.56
CA ALA A 62 -27.04 -1.94 -14.60
C ALA A 62 -28.21 -0.95 -14.38
N LYS A 63 -28.44 -0.51 -13.13
CA LYS A 63 -29.51 0.42 -12.74
C LYS A 63 -29.03 1.83 -12.34
N GLY A 64 -27.75 2.16 -12.47
CA GLY A 64 -27.23 3.48 -12.10
C GLY A 64 -25.75 3.50 -11.72
N SER A 65 -25.23 4.67 -11.35
CA SER A 65 -23.86 4.83 -10.87
C SER A 65 -23.84 5.10 -9.38
N VAL A 66 -23.10 4.30 -8.62
CA VAL A 66 -22.96 4.46 -7.17
C VAL A 66 -21.65 5.20 -6.89
N PRO A 67 -21.69 6.38 -6.25
CA PRO A 67 -20.47 7.05 -5.79
C PRO A 67 -19.91 6.31 -4.58
N ILE A 68 -18.61 6.03 -4.62
CA ILE A 68 -17.82 5.42 -3.58
C ILE A 68 -16.74 6.43 -3.21
N ALA A 69 -16.61 6.70 -1.91
CA ALA A 69 -15.58 7.58 -1.37
C ALA A 69 -14.86 6.87 -0.21
N PRO A 70 -13.59 7.22 0.05
CA PRO A 70 -12.87 6.75 1.23
C PRO A 70 -13.61 7.08 2.53
N PRO A 71 -13.42 6.28 3.59
CA PRO A 71 -13.98 6.59 4.90
C PRO A 71 -13.47 7.96 5.39
N TYR A 72 -14.26 8.68 6.18
CA TYR A 72 -13.87 9.97 6.79
C TYR A 72 -13.43 11.09 5.81
N ILE A 73 -13.73 10.97 4.51
CA ILE A 73 -13.31 11.95 3.47
C ILE A 73 -13.81 13.38 3.76
N ARG A 74 -14.95 13.52 4.46
CA ARG A 74 -15.55 14.81 4.81
C ARG A 74 -14.64 15.65 5.71
N ASP A 75 -14.02 15.02 6.69
CA ASP A 75 -13.21 15.70 7.71
C ASP A 75 -11.72 15.70 7.35
N HIS A 76 -11.30 14.78 6.48
CA HIS A 76 -9.88 14.47 6.22
C HIS A 76 -9.52 14.49 4.73
N LEU A 77 -10.21 15.30 3.92
CA LEU A 77 -10.06 15.38 2.46
C LEU A 77 -8.61 15.50 1.97
N TRP A 78 -7.76 16.24 2.71
CA TRP A 78 -6.37 16.51 2.34
C TRP A 78 -5.42 15.32 2.55
N PHE A 79 -5.77 14.40 3.45
CA PHE A 79 -4.93 13.23 3.74
C PHE A 79 -5.08 12.12 2.68
N TYR A 80 -6.20 12.10 1.96
CA TYR A 80 -6.45 11.12 0.91
C TYR A 80 -5.79 11.53 -0.41
N VAL A 81 -4.46 11.39 -0.49
CA VAL A 81 -3.73 11.63 -1.76
C VAL A 81 -4.10 10.56 -2.78
N GLU A 82 -4.47 10.99 -3.98
CA GLU A 82 -4.86 10.09 -5.05
C GLU A 82 -3.62 9.43 -5.68
N LYS A 83 -3.73 8.14 -5.99
CA LYS A 83 -2.65 7.35 -6.60
C LYS A 83 -2.12 7.98 -7.89
N LYS A 84 -3.01 8.62 -8.66
CA LYS A 84 -2.68 9.31 -9.91
C LYS A 84 -1.90 10.60 -9.75
N THR A 85 -1.73 11.17 -8.57
CA THR A 85 -0.94 12.40 -8.39
C THR A 85 0.38 12.16 -7.66
N LEU A 86 0.62 10.91 -7.27
CA LEU A 86 1.71 10.54 -6.39
C LEU A 86 2.87 9.92 -7.18
N ASP A 87 4.09 10.36 -6.86
CA ASP A 87 5.31 9.76 -7.39
C ASP A 87 5.39 8.28 -7.01
N GLN A 88 5.35 7.40 -8.01
CA GLN A 88 5.31 5.95 -7.79
C GLN A 88 6.56 5.43 -7.07
N LYS A 89 7.69 6.14 -7.13
CA LYS A 89 8.89 5.76 -6.37
C LYS A 89 8.63 5.78 -4.86
N LYS A 90 7.77 6.69 -4.39
CA LYS A 90 7.36 6.74 -2.98
C LYS A 90 6.50 5.54 -2.60
N VAL A 91 5.60 5.11 -3.49
CA VAL A 91 4.79 3.89 -3.29
C VAL A 91 5.69 2.68 -3.20
N VAL A 92 6.62 2.51 -4.14
CA VAL A 92 7.58 1.40 -4.14
C VAL A 92 8.38 1.37 -2.84
N LYS A 93 8.87 2.53 -2.38
CA LYS A 93 9.63 2.62 -1.12
C LYS A 93 8.78 2.23 0.10
N ALA A 94 7.53 2.67 0.15
CA ALA A 94 6.61 2.32 1.23
C ALA A 94 6.33 0.81 1.25
N ILE A 95 6.00 0.22 0.09
CA ILE A 95 5.74 -1.22 -0.04
C ILE A 95 7.00 -2.04 0.28
N ALA A 96 8.17 -1.61 -0.17
CA ALA A 96 9.44 -2.27 0.15
C ALA A 96 9.73 -2.28 1.66
N THR A 97 9.32 -1.24 2.38
CA THR A 97 9.45 -1.17 3.85
C THR A 97 8.49 -2.13 4.54
N ILE A 98 7.25 -2.25 4.07
CA ILE A 98 6.26 -3.21 4.60
C ILE A 98 6.68 -4.64 4.29
N GLN A 99 7.23 -4.90 3.10
CA GLN A 99 7.64 -6.23 2.63
C GLN A 99 8.72 -6.87 3.53
N GLN A 100 9.51 -6.09 4.28
CA GLN A 100 10.47 -6.62 5.26
C GLN A 100 9.81 -7.46 6.35
N TRP A 101 8.51 -7.27 6.57
CA TRP A 101 7.71 -7.93 7.60
C TRP A 101 6.73 -8.96 7.02
N ILE A 102 6.77 -9.17 5.70
CA ILE A 102 5.87 -10.10 4.99
C ILE A 102 6.73 -11.20 4.37
N ASP A 103 6.42 -12.45 4.70
CA ASP A 103 7.17 -13.63 4.23
C ASP A 103 6.84 -14.03 2.79
N THR A 104 5.60 -13.78 2.35
CA THR A 104 5.18 -14.04 0.97
C THR A 104 5.36 -12.78 0.13
N GLY A 105 4.27 -12.06 -0.15
CA GLY A 105 4.28 -10.91 -1.04
C GLY A 105 3.11 -9.99 -0.81
N ILE A 106 3.26 -8.78 -1.35
CA ILE A 106 2.26 -7.73 -1.32
C ILE A 106 1.79 -7.47 -2.75
N SER A 107 0.50 -7.60 -2.99
CA SER A 107 -0.10 -7.18 -4.26
C SER A 107 -0.04 -5.66 -4.36
N MET A 108 0.81 -5.18 -5.27
CA MET A 108 0.96 -3.76 -5.58
C MET A 108 0.67 -3.49 -7.04
N GLU A 109 0.12 -2.33 -7.31
CA GLU A 109 -0.18 -1.85 -8.65
C GLU A 109 0.53 -0.52 -8.85
N LEU A 110 1.33 -0.41 -9.91
CA LEU A 110 1.97 0.84 -10.31
C LEU A 110 1.15 1.52 -11.41
N LEU A 111 1.03 2.84 -11.31
CA LEU A 111 0.36 3.65 -12.31
C LEU A 111 1.41 4.40 -13.12
N PHE A 112 1.34 4.30 -14.44
CA PHE A 112 2.30 4.94 -15.35
C PHE A 112 1.57 5.95 -16.23
N ASN A 113 2.14 7.13 -16.40
CA ASN A 113 1.71 8.07 -17.42
C ASN A 113 2.48 7.80 -18.72
N LEU A 114 1.85 7.06 -19.64
CA LEU A 114 2.48 6.71 -20.93
C LEU A 114 2.62 7.92 -21.85
N ASN A 115 1.80 8.96 -21.68
CA ASN A 115 1.89 10.17 -22.49
C ASN A 115 3.23 10.88 -22.26
N ALA A 116 3.70 10.94 -21.01
CA ALA A 116 4.98 11.55 -20.69
C ALA A 116 6.16 10.87 -21.39
N GLY A 117 6.12 9.54 -21.56
CA GLY A 117 7.16 8.79 -22.28
C GLY A 117 7.15 9.01 -23.80
N ILE A 118 5.98 9.30 -24.38
CA ILE A 118 5.84 9.58 -25.82
C ILE A 118 6.27 11.02 -26.13
N TYR A 119 5.86 11.98 -25.30
CA TYR A 119 6.16 13.40 -25.52
C TYR A 119 7.57 13.80 -25.08
N PHE A 120 8.19 13.05 -24.16
CA PHE A 120 9.54 13.31 -23.66
C PHE A 120 10.41 12.05 -23.73
N PRO A 121 10.78 11.59 -24.95
CA PRO A 121 11.58 10.36 -25.11
C PRO A 121 12.95 10.44 -24.42
N ASP A 122 13.52 11.64 -24.29
CA ASP A 122 14.81 11.88 -23.62
C ASP A 122 14.72 11.82 -22.08
N LYS A 123 13.50 11.75 -21.53
CA LYS A 123 13.21 11.77 -20.08
C LYS A 123 12.14 10.74 -19.70
N PRO A 124 12.40 9.43 -19.96
CA PRO A 124 11.42 8.38 -19.77
C PRO A 124 10.95 8.23 -18.31
N GLU A 125 11.74 8.65 -17.33
CA GLU A 125 11.42 8.61 -15.90
C GLU A 125 10.18 9.44 -15.52
N ARG A 126 9.78 10.40 -16.37
CA ARG A 126 8.57 11.21 -16.15
C ARG A 126 7.29 10.38 -16.11
N CYS A 127 7.28 9.20 -16.73
CA CYS A 127 6.13 8.29 -16.68
C CYS A 127 5.77 7.83 -15.25
N LEU A 128 6.71 7.94 -14.30
CA LEU A 128 6.54 7.56 -12.90
C LEU A 128 6.21 8.73 -11.96
N THR A 129 6.63 9.94 -12.34
CA THR A 129 6.57 11.14 -11.49
C THR A 129 5.49 12.13 -11.91
N GLU A 130 5.24 12.27 -13.21
CA GLU A 130 4.25 13.19 -13.77
C GLU A 130 3.00 12.40 -14.16
N ILE A 131 2.26 11.96 -13.14
CA ILE A 131 0.96 11.33 -13.35
C ILE A 131 -0.06 12.47 -13.15
N ALA A 132 -0.69 12.87 -14.26
CA ALA A 132 -1.77 13.85 -14.32
C ALA A 132 -2.48 13.68 -15.66
#